data_AF-A0A1G1XRD9-F1
#
_entry.id   AF-A0A1G1XRD9-F1
#
_cell.length_a   1.000
_cell.length_b   1.000
_cell.length_c   1.000
_cell.angle_alpha   90.00
_cell.angle_beta   90.00
_cell.angle_gamma   90.00
#
_symmetry.space_group_name_H-M   'P 1'
#
loop_
_entity.id
_entity.type
_entity.pdbx_description
1 polymer ?
#
loop_
_entity_poly.entity_id
_entity_poly.type
_entity_poly.pdbx_seq_one_letter_code
_entity_poly.pdbx_strand_id
1 'polypeptide(L)'
;MRLSKLQKYILLQSFDTKNKLDRKVLLGFYHAYKKKPSREIMVNSITSSIERLIKKGLIVGFGELTKEKTYIDKIRLTPLGKKIAKKFLGEQKKLPFKLKK
;
A
#
# COMPACT_ATOMS: atom_id res chain seq x y z
N MET A 1 -0.20 -3.12 15.64
CA MET A 1 0.29 -2.00 14.81
C MET A 1 -0.87 -1.38 14.03
N ARG A 2 -1.12 -0.07 14.15
CA ARG A 2 -2.19 0.62 13.41
C ARG A 2 -1.65 1.07 12.05
N LEU A 3 -2.29 0.63 10.97
CA LEU A 3 -2.00 1.06 9.59
C LEU A 3 -3.18 1.86 9.04
N SER A 4 -2.87 2.90 8.25
CA SER A 4 -3.88 3.70 7.56
C SER A 4 -4.58 2.88 6.47
N LYS A 5 -5.74 3.35 5.99
CA LYS A 5 -6.47 2.72 4.88
C LYS A 5 -5.58 2.62 3.62
N LEU A 6 -4.83 3.67 3.30
CA LEU A 6 -3.88 3.68 2.19
C LEU A 6 -2.73 2.69 2.40
N GLN A 7 -2.16 2.62 3.61
CA GLN A 7 -1.09 1.64 3.90
C GLN A 7 -1.58 0.20 3.77
N LYS A 8 -2.80 -0.10 4.25
CA LYS A 8 -3.42 -1.41 4.07
C LYS A 8 -3.63 -1.71 2.58
N TYR A 9 -4.16 -0.76 1.82
CA TYR A 9 -4.34 -0.89 0.37
C TYR A 9 -3.02 -1.20 -0.35
N ILE A 10 -1.94 -0.47 -0.03
CA ILE A 10 -0.61 -0.72 -0.61
C ILE A 10 -0.15 -2.16 -0.33
N LEU A 11 -0.30 -2.65 0.91
CA LEU A 11 0.09 -4.01 1.28
C LEU A 11 -0.73 -5.07 0.54
N LEU A 12 -2.04 -4.85 0.37
CA LEU A 12 -2.92 -5.77 -0.36
C LEU A 12 -2.59 -5.82 -1.85
N GLN A 13 -2.42 -4.67 -2.49
CA GLN A 13 -2.03 -4.60 -3.90
C GLN A 13 -0.66 -5.26 -4.14
N SER A 14 0.28 -5.07 -3.21
CA SER A 14 1.60 -5.69 -3.29
C SER A 14 1.59 -7.19 -2.97
N PHE A 15 0.53 -7.71 -2.36
CA PHE A 15 0.37 -9.13 -2.06
C PHE A 15 -0.16 -9.91 -3.26
N ASP A 16 -1.05 -9.30 -4.03
CA ASP A 16 -1.65 -9.91 -5.22
C ASP A 16 -0.62 -10.07 -6.35
N THR A 17 0.34 -9.15 -6.43
CA THR A 17 1.45 -9.25 -7.38
C THR A 17 2.51 -10.25 -6.90
N LYS A 18 2.79 -11.29 -7.70
CA LYS A 18 3.93 -12.21 -7.46
C LYS A 18 5.29 -11.51 -7.49
N ASN A 19 5.40 -10.42 -8.25
CA ASN A 19 6.62 -9.66 -8.49
C ASN A 19 6.60 -8.27 -7.81
N LYS A 20 7.39 -7.33 -8.34
CA LYS A 20 7.42 -5.94 -7.86
C LYS A 20 6.18 -5.19 -8.38
N LEU A 21 5.51 -4.44 -7.53
CA LEU A 21 4.38 -3.59 -7.87
C LEU A 21 4.87 -2.21 -8.30
N ASP A 22 4.39 -1.72 -9.44
CA ASP A 22 4.64 -0.35 -9.88
C ASP A 22 3.85 0.65 -9.04
N ARG A 23 4.53 1.72 -8.61
CA ARG A 23 3.95 2.81 -7.83
C ARG A 23 2.72 3.44 -8.50
N LYS A 24 2.68 3.48 -9.82
CA LYS A 24 1.56 4.07 -10.60
C LYS A 24 0.23 3.39 -10.28
N VAL A 25 0.23 2.08 -10.02
CA VAL A 25 -0.98 1.31 -9.68
C VAL A 25 -1.62 1.79 -8.38
N LEU A 26 -0.82 2.35 -7.46
CA LEU A 26 -1.31 2.84 -6.17
C LEU A 26 -2.20 4.08 -6.28
N LEU A 27 -2.11 4.82 -7.39
CA LEU A 27 -3.04 5.92 -7.67
C LEU A 27 -4.48 5.43 -7.79
N GLY A 28 -4.67 4.14 -8.11
CA GLY A 28 -5.97 3.49 -8.15
C GLY A 28 -6.78 3.62 -6.86
N PHE A 29 -6.10 3.76 -5.71
CA PHE A 29 -6.73 4.01 -4.41
C PHE A 29 -7.70 5.21 -4.44
N TYR A 30 -7.35 6.26 -5.18
CA TYR A 30 -8.12 7.50 -5.20
C TYR A 30 -9.28 7.47 -6.21
N HIS A 31 -9.40 6.45 -7.07
CA HIS A 31 -10.52 6.35 -8.01
C HIS A 31 -11.88 6.23 -7.32
N ALA A 32 -11.92 5.66 -6.10
CA ALA A 32 -13.13 5.50 -5.31
C ALA A 32 -13.64 6.82 -4.67
N TYR A 33 -12.87 7.91 -4.72
CA TYR A 33 -13.24 9.17 -4.08
C TYR A 33 -14.01 10.07 -5.04
N LYS A 34 -15.19 10.57 -4.61
CA LYS A 34 -16.02 11.50 -5.38
C LYS A 34 -15.29 12.82 -5.69
N LYS A 35 -14.65 13.42 -4.68
CA LYS A 35 -13.78 14.59 -4.84
C LYS A 35 -12.33 14.15 -4.68
N LYS A 36 -11.64 14.02 -5.82
CA LYS A 36 -10.24 13.58 -5.84
C LYS A 36 -9.34 14.73 -5.39
N PRO A 37 -8.36 14.47 -4.49
CA PRO A 37 -7.31 15.44 -4.19
C PRO A 37 -6.49 15.77 -5.44
N SER A 38 -5.70 16.85 -5.39
CA SER A 38 -4.76 17.16 -6.48
C SER A 38 -3.75 16.02 -6.66
N ARG A 39 -3.23 15.87 -7.88
CA ARG A 39 -2.27 14.82 -8.23
C ARG A 39 -1.04 14.85 -7.33
N GLU A 40 -0.55 16.05 -7.03
CA GLU A 40 0.59 16.26 -6.14
C GLU A 40 0.32 15.71 -4.73
N ILE A 41 -0.82 16.05 -4.12
CA ILE A 41 -1.20 15.57 -2.79
C ILE A 41 -1.32 14.04 -2.77
N MET A 42 -1.91 13.45 -3.81
CA MET A 42 -2.05 12.00 -3.94
C MET A 42 -0.67 11.31 -3.99
N VAL A 43 0.23 11.83 -4.83
CA VAL A 43 1.60 11.33 -4.98
C VAL A 43 2.37 11.47 -3.67
N ASN A 44 2.35 12.64 -3.02
CA ASN A 44 3.03 12.86 -1.75
C ASN A 44 2.53 11.92 -0.65
N SER A 45 1.21 11.74 -0.55
CA SER A 45 0.58 10.82 0.41
C SER A 45 1.00 9.36 0.18
N ILE A 46 1.14 8.93 -1.08
CA ILE A 46 1.65 7.61 -1.44
C ILE A 46 3.14 7.49 -1.06
N THR A 47 3.98 8.48 -1.39
CA THR A 47 5.41 8.48 -1.03
C THR A 47 5.57 8.30 0.48
N SER A 48 4.94 9.19 1.27
CA SER A 48 5.06 9.14 2.73
C SER A 48 4.52 7.83 3.31
N SER A 49 3.50 7.24 2.69
CA SER A 49 2.99 5.93 3.10
C SER A 49 3.98 4.80 2.82
N ILE A 50 4.62 4.80 1.64
CA ILE A 50 5.66 3.84 1.26
C ILE A 50 6.86 3.95 2.21
N GLU A 51 7.38 5.16 2.43
CA GLU A 51 8.51 5.41 3.33
C GLU A 51 8.22 4.90 4.74
N ARG A 52 7.02 5.16 5.27
CA ARG A 52 6.61 4.65 6.59
C ARG A 52 6.51 3.13 6.61
N LEU A 53 6.11 2.48 5.51
CA LEU A 53 6.06 1.02 5.41
C LEU A 53 7.46 0.40 5.30
N ILE A 54 8.39 1.07 4.63
CA ILE A 54 9.81 0.71 4.56
C ILE A 54 10.44 0.83 5.95
N LYS A 55 10.25 1.96 6.65
CA LYS A 55 10.73 2.16 8.04
C LYS A 55 10.22 1.08 9.00
N LYS A 56 9.05 0.51 8.73
CA LYS A 56 8.45 -0.59 9.50
C LYS A 56 8.89 -1.99 9.06
N GLY A 57 9.78 -2.10 8.07
CA GLY A 57 10.27 -3.37 7.54
C GLY A 57 9.22 -4.19 6.79
N LEU A 58 8.12 -3.59 6.32
CA LEU A 58 7.03 -4.31 5.65
C LEU A 58 7.23 -4.41 4.14
N ILE A 59 7.94 -3.45 3.57
CA ILE A 59 8.12 -3.29 2.13
C ILE A 59 9.58 -2.98 1.84
N VAL A 60 10.05 -3.44 0.69
CA VAL A 60 11.30 -3.01 0.07
C VAL A 60 10.95 -2.14 -1.13
N GLY A 61 11.51 -0.93 -1.17
CA GLY A 61 11.45 -0.05 -2.34
C GLY A 61 12.60 -0.35 -3.30
N PHE A 62 12.32 -0.28 -4.60
CA PHE A 62 13.28 -0.33 -5.68
C PHE A 62 13.11 0.94 -6.52
N GLY A 63 14.22 1.53 -6.91
CA GLY A 63 14.20 2.77 -7.66
C GLY A 63 15.59 3.34 -7.82
N GLU A 64 15.64 4.59 -8.24
CA GLU A 64 16.87 5.28 -8.60
C GLU A 64 17.28 6.26 -7.51
N LEU A 65 18.57 6.28 -7.19
CA LEU A 65 19.15 7.32 -6.35
C LEU A 65 19.56 8.47 -7.29
N THR A 66 18.85 9.59 -7.22
CA THR A 66 19.26 10.80 -7.94
C THR A 66 20.12 11.68 -7.03
N LYS A 67 20.72 12.73 -7.60
CA LYS A 67 21.50 13.72 -6.84
C LYS A 67 20.71 14.37 -5.71
N GLU A 68 19.39 14.46 -5.86
CA GLU A 68 18.50 15.15 -4.92
C GLU A 68 17.82 14.19 -3.93
N LYS A 69 17.35 13.03 -4.41
CA LYS A 69 16.56 12.11 -3.60
C LYS A 69 16.48 10.70 -4.18
N THR A 70 16.09 9.76 -3.34
CA THR A 70 15.74 8.42 -3.79
C THR A 70 14.33 8.42 -4.37
N TYR A 71 14.22 8.10 -5.66
CA TYR A 71 12.95 7.97 -6.35
C TYR A 71 12.52 6.50 -6.40
N ILE A 72 11.49 6.13 -5.64
CA ILE A 72 10.99 4.75 -5.55
C ILE A 72 9.91 4.51 -6.62
N ASP A 73 10.23 3.66 -7.59
CA ASP A 73 9.32 3.27 -8.68
C ASP A 73 8.54 2.00 -8.40
N LYS A 74 9.20 1.03 -7.79
CA LYS A 74 8.69 -0.32 -7.60
C LYS A 74 8.77 -0.71 -6.14
N ILE A 75 7.79 -1.46 -5.66
CA ILE A 75 7.77 -1.93 -4.28
C ILE A 75 7.50 -3.43 -4.22
N ARG A 76 8.00 -4.09 -3.17
CA ARG A 76 7.77 -5.52 -2.91
C ARG A 76 7.59 -5.77 -1.43
N LEU A 77 6.71 -6.71 -1.07
CA LEU A 77 6.57 -7.14 0.32
C LEU A 77 7.81 -7.90 0.83
N THR A 78 8.20 -7.62 2.07
CA THR A 78 9.12 -8.46 2.83
C THR A 78 8.41 -9.72 3.34
N PRO A 79 9.11 -10.75 3.83
CA PRO A 79 8.47 -11.90 4.49
C PRO A 79 7.53 -11.48 5.64
N LEU A 80 7.93 -10.48 6.42
CA LEU A 80 7.11 -9.92 7.49
C LEU A 80 5.88 -9.19 6.93
N GLY A 81 6.07 -8.38 5.88
CA GLY A 81 4.98 -7.73 5.15
C GLY A 81 3.95 -8.72 4.60
N LYS A 82 4.41 -9.85 4.04
CA LYS A 82 3.52 -10.92 3.54
C LYS A 82 2.66 -11.54 4.64
N LYS A 83 3.25 -11.83 5.81
CA LYS A 83 2.50 -12.35 6.98
C LYS A 83 1.40 -11.37 7.40
N ILE A 84 1.73 -10.09 7.45
CA ILE A 84 0.79 -9.03 7.85
C ILE A 84 -0.30 -8.82 6.79
N ALA A 85 0.06 -8.77 5.51
CA ALA A 85 -0.90 -8.65 4.41
C ALA A 85 -1.88 -9.83 4.39
N LYS A 86 -1.39 -11.06 4.60
CA LYS A 86 -2.22 -12.26 4.74
C LYS A 86 -3.18 -12.16 5.93
N LYS A 87 -2.72 -11.62 7.06
CA LYS A 87 -3.58 -11.35 8.23
C LYS A 87 -4.70 -10.38 7.88
N PHE A 88 -4.40 -9.29 7.16
CA PHE A 88 -5.43 -8.35 6.73
C PHE A 88 -6.42 -8.94 5.74
N LEU A 89 -5.98 -9.80 4.81
CA LEU A 89 -6.89 -10.55 3.93
C LEU A 89 -7.83 -11.47 4.73
N GLY A 90 -7.30 -12.15 5.76
CA GLY A 90 -8.08 -13.01 6.65
C GLY A 90 -9.04 -12.23 7.56
N GLU A 91 -8.63 -11.08 8.08
CA GLU A 91 -9.49 -10.15 8.83
C GLU A 91 -10.59 -9.56 7.91
N GLN A 92 -10.26 -9.26 6.66
CA GLN A 92 -11.18 -8.66 5.69
C GLN A 92 -12.19 -9.67 5.12
N LYS A 93 -11.92 -10.98 5.20
CA LYS A 93 -12.90 -12.04 4.87
C LYS A 93 -13.98 -12.23 5.93
N LYS A 94 -13.86 -11.66 7.13
CA LYS A 94 -14.95 -11.66 8.11
C LYS A 94 -15.89 -10.49 7.80
N LEU A 95 -16.98 -10.71 7.04
CA LEU A 95 -18.32 -10.10 7.20
C LEU A 95 -19.24 -10.52 6.01
N PRO A 96 -20.57 -10.71 6.17
CA PRO A 96 -21.43 -10.49 7.34
C PRO A 96 -22.22 -11.75 7.77
N PHE A 97 -22.33 -12.03 9.06
CA PHE A 97 -23.48 -12.84 9.50
C PHE A 97 -24.70 -11.93 9.54
N LYS A 98 -25.60 -12.09 8.57
CA LYS A 98 -26.97 -11.57 8.66
C LYS A 98 -27.64 -12.27 9.84
N LEU A 99 -27.74 -11.62 11.00
CA LEU A 99 -28.74 -11.98 12.00
C LEU A 99 -30.09 -11.55 11.43
N LYS A 100 -30.80 -12.51 10.81
CA LYS A 100 -32.23 -12.37 10.56
C LYS A 100 -32.93 -12.46 11.92
N LYS A 101 -33.66 -11.40 12.29
CA LYS A 101 -34.85 -11.49 13.13
C LYS A 101 -35.98 -10.85 12.35
#